data_AF-A0A3C1M4W2-F1
#
_entry.id   AF-A0A3C1M4W2-F1
#
_cell.length_a   1.000
_cell.length_b   1.000
_cell.length_c   1.000
_cell.angle_alpha   90.00
_cell.angle_beta   90.00
_cell.angle_gamma   90.00
#
_symmetry.space_group_name_H-M   'P 1'
#
loop_
_entity.id
_entity.type
_entity.pdbx_description
1 polymer ?
#
loop_
_entity_poly.entity_id
_entity_poly.type
_entity_poly.pdbx_seq_one_letter_code
_entity_poly.pdbx_strand_id
1 'polypeptide(L)'
;MAVRPLCPRCEALPEDIPAEGTLYLWFPLGHTFGKAARVLGKIFADRPQDLQLNTEACWAIVPLAGNLWEPLAAALTERECNHTKALWMPPGTKPKLDDFPRVISLSQVMGMQSARWLVALLSERRLTSYFQPIVSTRDVGTIVAQEALLRGLDDDGVISPGRILGAAKTAELLFQVDLAARRSAIREAVAHAIPHQGQKVFVNFTPSSIYDPAFCLLSTVEYINDTGIPHERIVFEITESERVDDTARLRHILDFYRGAGFGVALDDIGSGYSGLNLLHQLRPDYVKLDMELIRGVDRDSYKAVVAQKIVEIAQELGITTLAEGIETAAELQWVQRAGIDLAQGFLLGKPASPPHQQIAFTA
;
A
#
# COMPACT_ATOMS: atom_id res chain seq x y z
N MET A 1 12.48 -7.46 -28.02
CA MET A 1 11.20 -8.03 -27.53
C MET A 1 10.10 -7.03 -27.85
N ALA A 2 8.95 -7.49 -28.33
CA ALA A 2 7.81 -6.60 -28.59
C ALA A 2 7.32 -6.02 -27.27
N VAL A 3 7.20 -4.69 -27.17
CA VAL A 3 6.64 -3.99 -26.02
C VAL A 3 5.20 -4.49 -25.85
N ARG A 4 4.93 -5.21 -24.75
CA ARG A 4 3.60 -5.72 -24.45
C ARG A 4 2.68 -4.53 -24.16
N PRO A 5 1.41 -4.54 -24.63
CA PRO A 5 0.46 -3.52 -24.23
C PRO A 5 0.24 -3.61 -22.71
N LEU A 6 0.46 -2.49 -22.01
CA LEU A 6 0.07 -2.28 -20.61
C LEU A 6 -1.35 -2.78 -20.40
N CYS A 7 -1.64 -3.40 -19.26
CA CYS A 7 -3.02 -3.69 -18.87
C CYS A 7 -3.81 -2.37 -18.85
N PRO A 8 -4.75 -2.13 -19.78
CA PRO A 8 -5.32 -0.80 -20.02
C PRO A 8 -6.21 -0.31 -18.87
N ARG A 9 -6.48 -1.16 -17.87
CA ARG A 9 -7.31 -0.85 -16.70
C ARG A 9 -6.56 -0.84 -15.38
N CYS A 10 -5.60 -1.74 -15.19
CA CYS A 10 -4.89 -1.86 -13.91
C CYS A 10 -3.66 -0.94 -13.86
N GLU A 11 -2.91 -0.83 -14.95
CA GLU A 11 -1.70 0.02 -14.99
C GLU A 11 -1.98 1.47 -15.41
N ALA A 12 -3.20 1.76 -15.88
CA ALA A 12 -3.65 3.11 -16.17
C ALA A 12 -4.13 3.80 -14.87
N LEU A 13 -3.79 5.07 -14.74
CA LEU A 13 -4.48 5.94 -13.78
C LEU A 13 -5.91 6.16 -14.29
N PRO A 14 -6.93 6.09 -13.43
CA PRO A 14 -8.29 6.42 -13.84
C PRO A 14 -8.35 7.86 -14.33
N GLU A 15 -9.20 8.11 -15.31
CA GLU A 15 -9.51 9.46 -15.76
C GLU A 15 -10.06 10.25 -14.56
N ASP A 16 -9.49 11.45 -14.31
CA ASP A 16 -10.01 12.35 -13.27
C ASP A 16 -11.48 12.61 -13.56
N ILE A 17 -12.32 12.60 -12.52
CA ILE A 17 -13.73 12.95 -12.64
C ILE A 17 -13.76 14.48 -12.71
N PRO A 18 -14.01 15.10 -13.88
CA PRO A 18 -13.91 16.55 -14.04
C PRO A 18 -14.90 17.29 -13.15
N ALA A 19 -14.63 18.58 -12.91
CA ALA A 19 -15.51 19.43 -12.09
C ALA A 19 -16.90 19.67 -12.72
N GLU A 20 -17.04 19.41 -14.01
CA GLU A 20 -18.27 19.57 -14.77
C GLU A 20 -18.75 18.22 -15.33
N GLY A 21 -20.05 18.11 -15.61
CA GLY A 21 -20.65 16.91 -16.20
C GLY A 21 -21.88 16.47 -15.44
N THR A 22 -22.28 15.22 -15.66
CA THR A 22 -23.50 14.66 -15.09
C THR A 22 -23.20 13.35 -14.37
N LEU A 23 -23.58 13.28 -13.11
CA LEU A 23 -23.48 12.09 -12.29
C LEU A 23 -24.80 11.34 -12.31
N TYR A 24 -24.74 10.08 -12.72
CA TYR A 24 -25.83 9.13 -12.64
C TYR A 24 -25.63 8.28 -11.39
N LEU A 25 -26.62 8.27 -10.49
CA LEU A 25 -26.58 7.58 -9.21
C LEU A 25 -27.68 6.53 -9.14
N TRP A 26 -27.33 5.30 -8.75
CA TRP A 26 -28.28 4.22 -8.49
C TRP A 26 -28.11 3.75 -7.06
N PHE A 27 -29.15 3.92 -6.26
CA PHE A 27 -29.13 3.63 -4.83
C PHE A 27 -29.63 2.21 -4.58
N PRO A 28 -29.02 1.46 -3.65
CA PRO A 28 -29.38 0.06 -3.42
C PRO A 28 -30.77 -0.10 -2.79
N LEU A 29 -31.24 0.92 -2.04
CA LEU A 29 -32.44 0.85 -1.21
C LEU A 29 -33.18 2.19 -1.22
N GLY A 30 -34.52 2.15 -1.15
CA GLY A 30 -35.36 3.35 -1.16
C GLY A 30 -35.11 4.32 -0.01
N HIS A 31 -34.73 3.84 1.18
CA HIS A 31 -34.38 4.72 2.29
C HIS A 31 -33.04 5.44 2.08
N THR A 32 -32.07 4.79 1.43
CA THR A 32 -30.79 5.41 1.05
C THR A 32 -31.04 6.49 0.01
N PHE A 33 -31.83 6.18 -1.02
CA PHE A 33 -32.30 7.17 -1.99
C PHE A 33 -33.02 8.34 -1.31
N GLY A 34 -33.95 8.08 -0.38
CA GLY A 34 -34.71 9.12 0.31
C GLY A 34 -33.84 10.11 1.11
N LYS A 35 -32.76 9.63 1.73
CA LYS A 35 -31.75 10.50 2.38
C LYS A 35 -31.05 11.39 1.35
N ALA A 36 -30.54 10.80 0.27
CA ALA A 36 -29.84 11.52 -0.79
C ALA A 36 -30.74 12.53 -1.51
N ALA A 37 -31.96 12.13 -1.89
CA ALA A 37 -32.95 12.97 -2.54
C ALA A 37 -33.29 14.22 -1.72
N ARG A 38 -33.38 14.10 -0.38
CA ARG A 38 -33.62 15.26 0.51
C ARG A 38 -32.46 16.26 0.47
N VAL A 39 -31.22 15.77 0.44
CA VAL A 39 -30.03 16.64 0.38
C VAL A 39 -29.89 17.27 -0.99
N LEU A 40 -30.01 16.47 -2.05
CA LEU A 40 -29.97 16.95 -3.43
C LEU A 40 -31.06 18.00 -3.68
N GLY A 41 -32.29 17.76 -3.21
CA GLY A 41 -33.38 18.72 -3.32
C GLY A 41 -33.08 20.07 -2.64
N LYS A 42 -32.31 20.09 -1.54
CA LYS A 42 -31.84 21.34 -0.92
C LYS A 42 -30.76 22.03 -1.75
N ILE A 43 -29.81 21.28 -2.30
CA ILE A 43 -28.71 21.81 -3.14
C ILE A 43 -29.26 22.45 -4.43
N PHE A 44 -30.30 21.84 -5.02
CA PHE A 44 -30.91 22.27 -6.27
C PHE A 44 -32.23 23.04 -6.07
N ALA A 45 -32.48 23.59 -4.87
CA ALA A 45 -33.73 24.28 -4.55
C ALA A 45 -34.04 25.45 -5.50
N ASP A 46 -33.01 26.22 -5.90
CA ASP A 46 -33.14 27.37 -6.81
C ASP A 46 -33.21 26.98 -8.29
N ARG A 47 -32.98 25.69 -8.62
CA ARG A 47 -32.92 25.14 -9.98
C ARG A 47 -33.39 23.68 -10.02
N PRO A 48 -34.63 23.39 -9.60
CA PRO A 48 -35.12 22.02 -9.47
C PRO A 48 -35.17 21.26 -10.79
N GLN A 49 -35.30 21.95 -11.92
CA GLN A 49 -35.29 21.38 -13.27
C GLN A 49 -33.98 20.67 -13.64
N ASP A 50 -32.88 21.02 -12.97
CA ASP A 50 -31.56 20.46 -13.23
C ASP A 50 -31.38 19.09 -12.54
N LEU A 51 -32.22 18.76 -11.54
CA LEU A 51 -32.16 17.52 -10.78
C LEU A 51 -33.27 16.56 -11.21
N GLN A 52 -32.91 15.36 -11.64
CA GLN A 52 -33.88 14.30 -11.93
C GLN A 52 -33.82 13.21 -10.89
N LEU A 53 -34.99 12.82 -10.37
CA LEU A 53 -35.14 11.81 -9.32
C LEU A 53 -36.19 10.79 -9.76
N ASN A 54 -35.93 9.52 -9.51
CA ASN A 54 -36.91 8.46 -9.67
C ASN A 54 -37.03 7.65 -8.37
N THR A 55 -38.18 7.82 -7.70
CA THR A 55 -38.48 7.16 -6.42
C THR A 55 -38.71 5.67 -6.56
N GLU A 56 -39.34 5.22 -7.64
CA GLU A 56 -39.67 3.80 -7.86
C GLU A 56 -38.42 2.98 -8.16
N ALA A 57 -37.55 3.51 -9.02
CA ALA A 57 -36.32 2.85 -9.45
C ALA A 57 -35.07 3.29 -8.67
N CYS A 58 -35.22 4.13 -7.65
CA CYS A 58 -34.17 4.59 -6.74
C CYS A 58 -32.91 5.10 -7.45
N TRP A 59 -33.06 6.03 -8.40
CA TRP A 59 -31.93 6.66 -9.09
C TRP A 59 -32.05 8.19 -9.14
N ALA A 60 -30.91 8.85 -9.27
CA ALA A 60 -30.81 10.30 -9.45
C ALA A 60 -29.86 10.64 -10.61
N ILE A 61 -30.19 11.68 -11.38
CA ILE A 61 -29.29 12.28 -12.36
C ILE A 61 -29.01 13.70 -11.89
N VAL A 62 -27.74 13.98 -11.63
CA VAL A 62 -27.30 15.17 -10.90
C VAL A 62 -26.18 15.85 -11.69
N PRO A 63 -26.33 17.09 -12.15
CA PRO A 63 -25.22 17.83 -12.72
C PRO A 63 -24.20 18.15 -11.64
N LEU A 64 -22.91 17.95 -11.93
CA LEU A 64 -21.86 18.37 -11.02
C LEU A 64 -21.83 19.90 -10.98
N ALA A 65 -22.20 20.46 -9.82
CA ALA A 65 -22.16 21.89 -9.58
C ALA A 65 -21.83 22.17 -8.12
N GLY A 66 -20.74 22.89 -7.88
CA GLY A 66 -20.26 23.18 -6.52
C GLY A 66 -19.89 21.93 -5.72
N ASN A 67 -19.95 22.02 -4.39
CA ASN A 67 -19.61 20.93 -3.49
C ASN A 67 -20.81 20.00 -3.25
N LEU A 68 -20.99 19.02 -4.13
CA LEU A 68 -22.02 17.98 -3.99
C LEU A 68 -21.63 16.92 -2.94
N TRP A 69 -20.33 16.71 -2.74
CA TRP A 69 -19.78 15.54 -2.07
C TRP A 69 -19.94 15.60 -0.56
N GLU A 70 -19.64 16.75 0.05
CA GLU A 70 -19.71 16.92 1.50
C GLU A 70 -21.14 16.76 2.06
N PRO A 71 -22.20 17.35 1.46
CA PRO A 71 -23.55 17.12 1.94
C PRO A 71 -24.03 15.66 1.77
N LEU A 72 -23.61 14.98 0.70
CA LEU A 72 -23.93 13.56 0.49
C LEU A 72 -23.20 12.67 1.51
N ALA A 73 -21.92 12.94 1.76
CA ALA A 73 -21.12 12.25 2.78
C ALA A 73 -21.75 12.35 4.17
N ALA A 74 -22.27 13.54 4.51
CA ALA A 74 -22.90 13.79 5.81
C ALA A 74 -24.24 13.07 5.98
N ALA A 75 -24.94 12.76 4.88
CA ALA A 75 -26.28 12.18 4.92
C ALA A 75 -26.30 10.66 4.76
N LEU A 76 -25.28 10.08 4.13
CA LEU A 76 -25.19 8.66 3.86
C LEU A 76 -24.10 8.01 4.73
N THR A 77 -24.37 6.80 5.22
CA THR A 77 -23.34 6.01 5.88
C THR A 77 -22.30 5.51 4.87
N GLU A 78 -21.10 5.14 5.34
CA GLU A 78 -20.04 4.56 4.48
C GLU A 78 -20.56 3.36 3.68
N ARG A 79 -21.32 2.46 4.33
CA ARG A 79 -21.93 1.30 3.69
C ARG A 79 -22.92 1.68 2.58
N GLU A 80 -23.69 2.75 2.79
CA GLU A 80 -24.61 3.27 1.78
C GLU A 80 -23.86 3.86 0.59
N CYS A 81 -22.76 4.59 0.81
CA CYS A 81 -21.91 5.11 -0.26
C CYS A 81 -21.23 3.98 -1.04
N ASN A 82 -20.71 2.95 -0.37
CA ASN A 82 -20.05 1.79 -1.01
C ASN A 82 -21.01 1.01 -1.92
N HIS A 83 -22.29 0.94 -1.57
CA HIS A 83 -23.29 0.19 -2.34
C HIS A 83 -24.08 1.05 -3.34
N THR A 84 -23.99 2.37 -3.25
CA THR A 84 -24.56 3.28 -4.26
C THR A 84 -23.66 3.28 -5.48
N LYS A 85 -24.21 2.95 -6.65
CA LYS A 85 -23.47 2.97 -7.91
C LYS A 85 -23.50 4.37 -8.51
N ALA A 86 -22.39 4.76 -9.10
CA ALA A 86 -22.18 6.07 -9.67
C ALA A 86 -21.48 5.97 -11.03
N LEU A 87 -21.91 6.80 -11.97
CA LEU A 87 -21.27 6.97 -13.28
C LEU A 87 -21.24 8.45 -13.62
N TRP A 88 -20.04 8.98 -13.83
CA TRP A 88 -19.87 10.32 -14.39
C TRP A 88 -19.91 10.25 -15.92
N MET A 89 -20.57 11.23 -16.54
CA MET A 89 -20.62 11.43 -17.98
C MET A 89 -20.26 12.88 -18.34
N PRO A 90 -19.54 13.10 -19.46
CA PRO A 90 -19.31 14.44 -19.99
C PRO A 90 -20.61 15.23 -20.22
N PRO A 91 -20.57 16.57 -20.13
CA PRO A 91 -21.74 17.41 -20.39
C PRO A 91 -22.43 17.06 -21.73
N GLY A 92 -23.76 16.96 -21.70
CA GLY A 92 -24.57 16.68 -22.90
C GLY A 92 -24.54 15.22 -23.39
N THR A 93 -23.86 14.32 -22.68
CA THR A 93 -23.81 12.88 -23.04
C THR A 93 -24.69 12.02 -22.14
N LYS A 94 -25.18 10.91 -22.70
CA LYS A 94 -25.98 9.90 -21.99
C LYS A 94 -25.22 8.57 -21.93
N PRO A 95 -25.33 7.82 -20.82
CA PRO A 95 -24.71 6.50 -20.69
C PRO A 95 -25.11 5.54 -21.80
N LYS A 96 -24.15 4.74 -22.26
CA LYS A 96 -24.33 3.61 -23.17
C LYS A 96 -23.83 2.32 -22.49
N LEU A 97 -24.07 1.17 -23.12
CA LEU A 97 -23.59 -0.12 -22.59
C LEU A 97 -22.07 -0.16 -22.42
N ASP A 98 -21.33 0.50 -23.30
CA ASP A 98 -19.87 0.58 -23.24
C ASP A 98 -19.36 1.38 -22.01
N ASP A 99 -20.21 2.19 -21.38
CA ASP A 99 -19.89 2.93 -20.15
C ASP A 99 -20.13 2.10 -18.89
N PHE A 100 -20.86 0.98 -18.98
CA PHE A 100 -21.20 0.14 -17.82
C PHE A 100 -19.97 -0.37 -17.05
N PRO A 101 -18.86 -0.75 -17.72
CA PRO A 101 -17.62 -1.10 -17.04
C PRO A 101 -16.94 0.05 -16.26
N ARG A 102 -17.42 1.30 -16.37
CA ARG A 102 -16.95 2.48 -15.60
C ARG A 102 -17.84 2.79 -14.39
N VAL A 103 -18.92 2.04 -14.18
CA VAL A 103 -19.80 2.23 -13.04
C VAL A 103 -19.06 1.82 -11.77
N ILE A 104 -18.85 2.78 -10.88
CA ILE A 104 -18.10 2.63 -9.62
C ILE A 104 -18.99 2.90 -8.41
N SER A 105 -18.47 2.75 -7.19
CA SER A 105 -19.20 3.15 -5.98
C SER A 105 -19.20 4.67 -5.81
N LEU A 106 -20.21 5.21 -5.13
CA LEU A 106 -20.25 6.63 -4.78
C LEU A 106 -19.09 7.01 -3.85
N SER A 107 -18.71 6.11 -2.94
CA SER A 107 -17.53 6.31 -2.10
C SER A 107 -16.24 6.43 -2.91
N GLN A 108 -16.06 5.61 -3.95
CA GLN A 108 -14.90 5.70 -4.85
C GLN A 108 -14.90 7.01 -5.63
N VAL A 109 -16.05 7.47 -6.14
CA VAL A 109 -16.15 8.80 -6.80
C VAL A 109 -15.70 9.92 -5.85
N MET A 110 -16.19 9.91 -4.62
CA MET A 110 -15.83 10.90 -3.60
C MET A 110 -14.36 10.78 -3.18
N GLY A 111 -13.84 9.55 -3.12
CA GLY A 111 -12.44 9.23 -2.92
C GLY A 111 -11.57 9.83 -4.01
N MET A 112 -11.91 9.63 -5.28
CA MET A 112 -11.18 10.19 -6.43
C MET A 112 -11.15 11.71 -6.41
N GLN A 113 -12.27 12.37 -6.06
CA GLN A 113 -12.34 13.83 -5.93
C GLN A 113 -11.43 14.35 -4.82
N SER A 114 -11.44 13.71 -3.65
CA SER A 114 -10.56 14.08 -2.54
C SER A 114 -9.09 13.70 -2.77
N ALA A 115 -8.82 12.73 -3.63
CA ALA A 115 -7.49 12.22 -3.97
C ALA A 115 -6.93 12.75 -5.30
N ARG A 116 -7.44 13.85 -5.86
CA ARG A 116 -6.87 14.48 -7.07
C ARG A 116 -5.38 14.77 -6.96
N TRP A 117 -4.95 15.23 -5.79
CA TRP A 117 -3.53 15.45 -5.49
C TRP A 117 -2.70 14.17 -5.62
N LEU A 118 -3.27 13.00 -5.29
CA LEU A 118 -2.61 11.70 -5.40
C LEU A 118 -2.52 11.26 -6.87
N VAL A 119 -3.57 11.50 -7.67
CA VAL A 119 -3.52 11.23 -9.11
C VAL A 119 -2.44 12.07 -9.78
N ALA A 120 -2.34 13.36 -9.44
CA ALA A 120 -1.26 14.25 -9.91
C ALA A 120 0.13 13.77 -9.44
N LEU A 121 0.26 13.37 -8.17
CA LEU A 121 1.50 12.81 -7.61
C LEU A 121 1.99 11.58 -8.40
N LEU A 122 1.05 10.70 -8.80
CA LEU A 122 1.33 9.50 -9.58
C LEU A 122 1.68 9.82 -11.04
N SER A 123 0.90 10.68 -11.70
CA SER A 123 1.12 11.04 -13.12
C SER A 123 2.45 11.77 -13.33
N GLU A 124 2.80 12.66 -12.41
CA GLU A 124 4.06 13.42 -12.40
C GLU A 124 5.24 12.62 -11.82
N ARG A 125 5.00 11.37 -11.40
CA ARG A 125 6.02 10.45 -10.85
C ARG A 125 6.77 11.02 -9.64
N ARG A 126 6.06 11.77 -8.78
CA ARG A 126 6.60 12.41 -7.56
C ARG A 126 6.65 11.49 -6.33
N LEU A 127 6.39 10.19 -6.50
CA LEU A 127 6.70 9.20 -5.47
C LEU A 127 8.19 8.91 -5.43
N THR A 128 8.73 8.88 -4.22
CA THR A 128 10.13 8.57 -3.91
C THR A 128 10.20 7.61 -2.71
N SER A 129 11.40 7.18 -2.35
CA SER A 129 11.64 6.27 -1.24
C SER A 129 12.76 6.80 -0.35
N TYR A 130 12.49 6.83 0.95
CA TYR A 130 13.54 7.01 1.96
C TYR A 130 14.00 5.63 2.39
N PHE A 131 15.27 5.52 2.78
CA PHE A 131 15.87 4.24 3.13
C PHE A 131 16.18 4.18 4.62
N GLN A 132 15.75 3.11 5.26
CA GLN A 132 16.09 2.83 6.65
C GLN A 132 17.09 1.66 6.71
N PRO A 133 18.21 1.81 7.43
CA PRO A 133 19.24 0.79 7.47
C PRO A 133 18.81 -0.41 8.31
N ILE A 134 19.11 -1.58 7.80
CA ILE A 134 19.01 -2.88 8.47
C ILE A 134 20.42 -3.37 8.69
N VAL A 135 20.78 -3.63 9.95
CA VAL A 135 22.15 -3.99 10.35
C VAL A 135 22.23 -5.43 10.84
N SER A 136 23.43 -6.00 10.75
CA SER A 136 23.74 -7.28 11.40
C SER A 136 23.78 -7.10 12.92
N THR A 137 23.12 -7.96 13.68
CA THR A 137 23.20 -7.90 15.16
C THR A 137 24.57 -8.33 15.69
N ARG A 138 25.31 -9.13 14.91
CA ARG A 138 26.68 -9.57 15.21
C ARG A 138 27.70 -8.45 15.03
N ASP A 139 27.41 -7.52 14.12
CA ASP A 139 28.20 -6.32 13.88
C ASP A 139 27.28 -5.16 13.47
N VAL A 140 26.86 -4.40 14.48
CA VAL A 140 25.87 -3.31 14.37
C VAL A 140 26.37 -2.17 13.47
N GLY A 141 27.69 -2.06 13.24
CA GLY A 141 28.26 -1.09 12.30
C GLY A 141 28.05 -1.46 10.83
N THR A 142 27.76 -2.74 10.55
CA THR A 142 27.59 -3.25 9.19
C THR A 142 26.12 -3.22 8.77
N ILE A 143 25.82 -2.34 7.81
CA ILE A 143 24.53 -2.32 7.11
C ILE A 143 24.49 -3.47 6.11
N VAL A 144 23.52 -4.37 6.26
CA VAL A 144 23.31 -5.51 5.36
C VAL A 144 22.25 -5.24 4.31
N ALA A 145 21.30 -4.36 4.62
CA ALA A 145 20.17 -4.05 3.76
C ALA A 145 19.58 -2.68 4.10
N GLN A 146 18.71 -2.20 3.22
CA GLN A 146 17.96 -0.98 3.39
C GLN A 146 16.48 -1.25 3.08
N GLU A 147 15.58 -0.83 3.96
CA GLU A 147 14.15 -0.85 3.66
C GLU A 147 13.74 0.41 2.94
N ALA A 148 13.07 0.25 1.79
CA ALA A 148 12.55 1.34 0.99
C ALA A 148 11.16 1.75 1.49
N LEU A 149 11.09 2.92 2.12
CA LEU A 149 9.88 3.46 2.74
C LEU A 149 9.29 4.57 1.87
N LEU A 150 8.07 4.35 1.39
CA LEU A 150 7.35 5.24 0.48
C LEU A 150 7.23 6.67 1.02
N ARG A 151 7.52 7.65 0.17
CA ARG A 151 7.27 9.08 0.38
C ARG A 151 6.68 9.70 -0.88
N GLY A 152 5.84 10.72 -0.72
CA GLY A 152 5.46 11.61 -1.81
C GLY A 152 6.18 12.95 -1.67
N LEU A 153 6.46 13.61 -2.78
CA LEU A 153 6.98 14.97 -2.80
C LEU A 153 5.89 15.92 -3.29
N ASP A 154 5.58 16.96 -2.54
CA ASP A 154 4.80 18.12 -3.00
C ASP A 154 5.63 19.41 -2.90
N ASP A 155 5.05 20.53 -3.33
CA ASP A 155 5.71 21.84 -3.28
C ASP A 155 5.97 22.29 -1.82
N ASP A 156 5.19 21.78 -0.87
CA ASP A 156 5.24 22.12 0.56
C ASP A 156 6.14 21.18 1.38
N GLY A 157 6.63 20.07 0.79
CA GLY A 157 7.55 19.13 1.40
C GLY A 157 7.22 17.65 1.15
N VAL A 158 7.36 16.84 2.20
CA VAL A 158 7.26 15.38 2.13
C VAL A 158 5.90 14.90 2.62
N ILE A 159 5.19 14.17 1.77
CA ILE A 159 3.93 13.51 2.07
C ILE A 159 4.21 12.15 2.73
N SER A 160 3.58 11.91 3.88
CA SER A 160 3.70 10.65 4.60
C SER A 160 3.02 9.47 3.88
N PRO A 161 3.53 8.24 4.04
CA PRO A 161 2.92 7.06 3.44
C PRO A 161 1.48 6.83 3.92
N GLY A 162 1.18 7.10 5.19
CA GLY A 162 -0.18 6.96 5.73
C GLY A 162 -1.22 7.83 5.01
N ARG A 163 -0.86 9.07 4.66
CA ARG A 163 -1.74 9.96 3.88
C ARG A 163 -1.94 9.45 2.45
N ILE A 164 -0.89 8.92 1.82
CA ILE A 164 -0.92 8.36 0.47
C ILE A 164 -1.78 7.10 0.44
N LEU A 165 -1.50 6.12 1.31
CA LEU A 165 -2.21 4.84 1.37
C LEU A 165 -3.67 5.02 1.79
N GLY A 166 -3.96 5.93 2.72
CA GLY A 166 -5.33 6.27 3.12
C GLY A 166 -6.16 6.84 1.97
N ALA A 167 -5.59 7.79 1.21
CA ALA A 167 -6.24 8.33 0.03
C ALA A 167 -6.40 7.27 -1.08
N ALA A 168 -5.38 6.44 -1.29
CA ALA A 168 -5.41 5.36 -2.27
C ALA A 168 -6.50 4.33 -1.96
N LYS A 169 -6.68 3.97 -0.69
CA LYS A 169 -7.75 3.04 -0.28
C LYS A 169 -9.13 3.59 -0.61
N THR A 170 -9.40 4.84 -0.24
CA THR A 170 -10.71 5.48 -0.49
C THR A 170 -10.98 5.69 -1.98
N ALA A 171 -9.94 5.97 -2.77
CA ALA A 171 -10.05 6.16 -4.22
C ALA A 171 -9.93 4.85 -5.03
N GLU A 172 -9.76 3.70 -4.37
CA GLU A 172 -9.44 2.40 -4.98
C GLU A 172 -8.21 2.43 -5.92
N LEU A 173 -7.19 3.21 -5.55
CA LEU A 173 -5.92 3.39 -6.27
C LEU A 173 -4.75 2.59 -5.65
N LEU A 174 -5.03 1.65 -4.74
CA LEU A 174 -3.98 0.92 -4.02
C LEU A 174 -3.02 0.19 -4.97
N PHE A 175 -3.54 -0.41 -6.04
CA PHE A 175 -2.70 -1.08 -7.03
C PHE A 175 -1.73 -0.11 -7.74
N GLN A 176 -2.23 1.03 -8.19
CA GLN A 176 -1.44 2.04 -8.89
C GLN A 176 -0.39 2.65 -7.98
N VAL A 177 -0.74 2.90 -6.71
CA VAL A 177 0.20 3.36 -5.69
C VAL A 177 1.26 2.31 -5.39
N ASP A 178 0.89 1.05 -5.17
CA ASP A 178 1.82 -0.05 -4.92
C ASP A 178 2.81 -0.24 -6.09
N LEU A 179 2.31 -0.27 -7.32
CA LEU A 179 3.16 -0.39 -8.52
C LEU A 179 4.14 0.79 -8.64
N ALA A 180 3.65 2.02 -8.42
CA ALA A 180 4.49 3.21 -8.48
C ALA A 180 5.51 3.26 -7.32
N ALA A 181 5.14 2.81 -6.12
CA ALA A 181 6.01 2.70 -4.96
C ALA A 181 7.12 1.65 -5.17
N ARG A 182 6.79 0.47 -5.70
CA ARG A 182 7.80 -0.55 -6.07
C ARG A 182 8.78 0.02 -7.11
N ARG A 183 8.28 0.70 -8.14
CA ARG A 183 9.14 1.34 -9.14
C ARG A 183 10.01 2.45 -8.54
N SER A 184 9.47 3.29 -7.66
CA SER A 184 10.28 4.34 -7.01
C SER A 184 11.34 3.72 -6.10
N ALA A 185 11.02 2.69 -5.32
CA ALA A 185 11.98 2.00 -4.46
C ALA A 185 13.18 1.48 -5.25
N ILE A 186 12.93 0.78 -6.36
CA ILE A 186 13.99 0.26 -7.24
C ILE A 186 14.79 1.42 -7.87
N ARG A 187 14.11 2.44 -8.41
CA ARG A 187 14.77 3.60 -9.02
C ARG A 187 15.71 4.31 -8.05
N GLU A 188 15.23 4.63 -6.85
CA GLU A 188 16.03 5.36 -5.85
C GLU A 188 17.16 4.47 -5.31
N ALA A 189 16.95 3.15 -5.19
CA ALA A 189 18.00 2.23 -4.78
C ALA A 189 19.17 2.18 -5.78
N VAL A 190 18.87 2.20 -7.09
CA VAL A 190 19.88 2.32 -8.15
C VAL A 190 20.58 3.67 -8.07
N ALA A 191 19.81 4.76 -7.94
CA ALA A 191 20.35 6.12 -7.90
C ALA A 191 21.32 6.32 -6.72
N HIS A 192 21.07 5.66 -5.59
CA HIS A 192 21.94 5.66 -4.42
C HIS A 192 22.94 4.51 -4.36
N ALA A 193 23.04 3.71 -5.41
CA ALA A 193 23.97 2.59 -5.56
C ALA A 193 23.91 1.54 -4.42
N ILE A 194 22.77 1.38 -3.76
CA ILE A 194 22.61 0.47 -2.61
C ILE A 194 22.98 -0.97 -3.00
N PRO A 195 22.46 -1.56 -4.10
CA PRO A 195 22.81 -2.93 -4.46
C PRO A 195 24.28 -3.10 -4.90
N HIS A 196 24.89 -2.06 -5.48
CA HIS A 196 26.29 -2.08 -5.91
C HIS A 196 27.26 -2.14 -4.72
N GLN A 197 26.83 -1.70 -3.53
CA GLN A 197 27.57 -1.84 -2.28
C GLN A 197 27.41 -3.23 -1.64
N GLY A 198 26.69 -4.15 -2.30
CA GLY A 198 26.42 -5.48 -1.78
C GLY A 198 25.33 -5.51 -0.69
N GLN A 199 24.55 -4.44 -0.55
CA GLN A 199 23.40 -4.40 0.36
C GLN A 199 22.14 -4.93 -0.34
N LYS A 200 21.20 -5.50 0.41
CA LYS A 200 19.86 -5.84 -0.09
C LYS A 200 18.92 -4.63 0.02
N VAL A 201 17.85 -4.63 -0.76
CA VAL A 201 16.77 -3.64 -0.71
C VAL A 201 15.48 -4.36 -0.39
N PHE A 202 14.88 -4.01 0.73
CA PHE A 202 13.58 -4.50 1.14
C PHE A 202 12.51 -3.56 0.57
N VAL A 203 11.53 -4.14 -0.12
CA VAL A 203 10.50 -3.41 -0.86
C VAL A 203 9.13 -3.91 -0.42
N ASN A 204 8.38 -3.00 0.19
CA ASN A 204 7.00 -3.22 0.57
C ASN A 204 6.13 -3.61 -0.64
N PHE A 205 5.22 -4.55 -0.43
CA PHE A 205 4.30 -5.04 -1.45
C PHE A 205 2.92 -5.33 -0.84
N THR A 206 1.85 -4.92 -1.53
CA THR A 206 0.45 -5.11 -1.11
C THR A 206 -0.25 -6.18 -1.99
N PRO A 207 -0.30 -7.46 -1.57
CA PRO A 207 -0.88 -8.54 -2.36
C PRO A 207 -2.37 -8.38 -2.64
N SER A 208 -3.14 -7.78 -1.72
CA SER A 208 -4.58 -7.56 -1.89
C SER A 208 -4.92 -6.71 -3.12
N SER A 209 -3.97 -5.92 -3.60
CA SER A 209 -4.12 -5.11 -4.81
C SER A 209 -3.91 -5.88 -6.12
N ILE A 210 -3.28 -7.06 -6.07
CA ILE A 210 -2.95 -7.84 -7.26
C ILE A 210 -4.17 -8.64 -7.71
N TYR A 211 -4.50 -8.57 -9.01
CA TYR A 211 -5.55 -9.40 -9.61
C TYR A 211 -4.99 -10.68 -10.23
N ASP A 212 -4.02 -10.57 -11.13
CA ASP A 212 -3.31 -11.69 -11.74
C ASP A 212 -1.80 -11.55 -11.46
N PRO A 213 -1.22 -12.43 -10.63
CA PRO A 213 0.21 -12.36 -10.30
C PRO A 213 1.11 -12.41 -11.52
N ALA A 214 0.80 -13.29 -12.47
CA ALA A 214 1.59 -13.48 -13.66
C ALA A 214 1.57 -12.22 -14.53
N PHE A 215 0.50 -11.42 -14.48
CA PHE A 215 0.41 -10.19 -15.26
C PHE A 215 0.95 -8.97 -14.49
N CYS A 216 0.52 -8.80 -13.24
CA CYS A 216 0.74 -7.58 -12.46
C CYS A 216 2.16 -7.45 -11.88
N LEU A 217 2.90 -8.56 -11.76
CA LEU A 217 4.25 -8.56 -11.20
C LEU A 217 5.32 -8.50 -12.28
N LEU A 218 5.02 -8.96 -13.51
CA LEU A 218 5.91 -8.90 -14.67
C LEU A 218 6.46 -7.49 -14.88
N SER A 219 5.62 -6.46 -14.79
CA SER A 219 6.03 -5.07 -14.98
C SER A 219 7.09 -4.59 -14.00
N THR A 220 7.15 -5.19 -12.81
CA THR A 220 8.18 -4.91 -11.80
C THR A 220 9.43 -5.72 -12.06
N VAL A 221 9.29 -6.99 -12.45
CA VAL A 221 10.44 -7.82 -12.84
C VAL A 221 11.16 -7.24 -14.06
N GLU A 222 10.42 -6.83 -15.09
CA GLU A 222 10.95 -6.14 -16.27
C GLU A 222 11.66 -4.84 -15.88
N TYR A 223 11.07 -4.04 -15.00
CA TYR A 223 11.70 -2.82 -14.52
C TYR A 223 13.02 -3.09 -13.78
N ILE A 224 13.08 -4.14 -12.94
CA ILE A 224 14.31 -4.53 -12.23
C ILE A 224 15.37 -5.04 -13.23
N ASN A 225 14.98 -5.86 -14.21
CA ASN A 225 15.88 -6.31 -15.28
C ASN A 225 16.52 -5.12 -16.03
N ASP A 226 15.72 -4.11 -16.38
CA ASP A 226 16.19 -2.91 -17.09
C ASP A 226 17.21 -2.10 -16.26
N THR A 227 17.18 -2.22 -14.93
CA THR A 227 18.16 -1.56 -14.05
C THR A 227 19.46 -2.34 -13.85
N GLY A 228 19.49 -3.62 -14.19
CA GLY A 228 20.65 -4.50 -14.00
C GLY A 228 20.96 -4.87 -12.54
N ILE A 229 20.03 -4.62 -11.60
CA ILE A 229 20.17 -5.07 -10.21
C ILE A 229 20.07 -6.60 -10.18
N PRO A 230 21.01 -7.32 -9.53
CA PRO A 230 20.85 -8.77 -9.31
C PRO A 230 19.60 -9.05 -8.48
N HIS A 231 18.75 -9.97 -8.93
CA HIS A 231 17.46 -10.22 -8.30
C HIS A 231 17.57 -10.63 -6.83
N GLU A 232 18.63 -11.35 -6.45
CA GLU A 232 18.90 -11.75 -5.08
C GLU A 232 19.17 -10.57 -4.12
N ARG A 233 19.34 -9.36 -4.66
CA ARG A 233 19.48 -8.12 -3.89
C ARG A 233 18.14 -7.47 -3.55
N ILE A 234 17.03 -7.90 -4.14
CA ILE A 234 15.69 -7.38 -3.81
C ILE A 234 14.94 -8.40 -2.96
N VAL A 235 14.33 -7.91 -1.89
CA VAL A 235 13.48 -8.68 -0.97
C VAL A 235 12.11 -8.03 -0.94
N PHE A 236 11.05 -8.77 -1.28
CA PHE A 236 9.68 -8.25 -1.20
C PHE A 236 9.07 -8.55 0.17
N GLU A 237 8.50 -7.53 0.81
CA GLU A 237 7.87 -7.63 2.11
C GLU A 237 6.35 -7.71 1.97
N ILE A 238 5.74 -8.63 2.73
CA ILE A 238 4.29 -8.76 2.85
C ILE A 238 3.91 -8.73 4.32
N THR A 239 2.89 -7.96 4.70
CA THR A 239 2.48 -7.86 6.11
C THR A 239 1.54 -9.01 6.51
N GLU A 240 1.57 -9.40 7.78
CA GLU A 240 0.64 -10.41 8.34
C GLU A 240 -0.84 -9.98 8.18
N SER A 241 -1.10 -8.67 8.25
CA SER A 241 -2.45 -8.11 8.22
C SER A 241 -3.11 -8.12 6.83
N GLU A 242 -2.34 -8.42 5.78
CA GLU A 242 -2.89 -8.62 4.43
C GLU A 242 -3.81 -9.84 4.44
N ARG A 243 -5.11 -9.57 4.61
CA ARG A 243 -6.18 -10.56 4.56
C ARG A 243 -6.32 -11.04 3.13
N VAL A 244 -5.50 -12.00 2.75
CA VAL A 244 -5.74 -12.77 1.54
C VAL A 244 -6.70 -13.88 1.93
N ASP A 245 -7.97 -13.73 1.52
CA ASP A 245 -9.01 -14.77 1.68
C ASP A 245 -8.61 -16.12 1.04
N ASP A 246 -7.53 -16.12 0.27
CA ASP A 246 -6.93 -17.28 -0.38
C ASP A 246 -5.40 -17.31 -0.22
N THR A 247 -4.90 -18.00 0.79
CA THR A 247 -3.46 -18.17 1.01
C THR A 247 -2.77 -18.95 -0.12
N ALA A 248 -3.50 -19.74 -0.92
CA ALA A 248 -2.93 -20.42 -2.09
C ALA A 248 -2.57 -19.41 -3.18
N ARG A 249 -3.42 -18.40 -3.39
CA ARG A 249 -3.12 -17.28 -4.28
C ARG A 249 -1.90 -16.47 -3.83
N LEU A 250 -1.80 -16.18 -2.53
CA LEU A 250 -0.64 -15.48 -1.98
C LEU A 250 0.64 -16.31 -2.18
N ARG A 251 0.58 -17.62 -1.90
CA ARG A 251 1.71 -18.52 -2.18
C ARG A 251 2.13 -18.48 -3.65
N HIS A 252 1.19 -18.52 -4.58
CA HIS A 252 1.50 -18.45 -6.01
C HIS A 252 2.19 -17.12 -6.42
N ILE A 253 1.78 -15.99 -5.82
CA ILE A 253 2.46 -14.69 -5.98
C ILE A 253 3.93 -14.78 -5.53
N LEU A 254 4.16 -15.33 -4.34
CA LEU A 254 5.50 -15.42 -3.77
C LEU A 254 6.38 -16.43 -4.52
N ASP A 255 5.82 -17.55 -4.95
CA ASP A 255 6.51 -18.55 -5.76
C ASP A 255 6.93 -17.97 -7.12
N PHE A 256 6.13 -17.08 -7.72
CA PHE A 256 6.51 -16.35 -8.92
C PHE A 256 7.75 -15.47 -8.66
N TYR A 257 7.78 -14.71 -7.56
CA TYR A 257 8.94 -13.89 -7.22
C TYR A 257 10.18 -14.70 -6.87
N ARG A 258 10.04 -15.79 -6.12
CA ARG A 258 11.16 -16.71 -5.83
C ARG A 258 11.69 -17.36 -7.10
N GLY A 259 10.81 -17.80 -7.99
CA GLY A 259 11.18 -18.36 -9.29
C GLY A 259 11.98 -17.37 -10.16
N ALA A 260 11.76 -16.06 -9.96
CA ALA A 260 12.55 -15.01 -10.58
C ALA A 260 13.87 -14.70 -9.84
N GLY A 261 14.10 -15.23 -8.63
CA GLY A 261 15.33 -15.06 -7.84
C GLY A 261 15.26 -13.99 -6.74
N PHE A 262 14.09 -13.44 -6.46
CA PHE A 262 13.89 -12.47 -5.37
C PHE A 262 13.75 -13.17 -4.01
N GLY A 263 14.15 -12.46 -2.94
CA GLY A 263 13.83 -12.88 -1.58
C GLY A 263 12.42 -12.46 -1.17
N VAL A 264 11.86 -13.13 -0.17
CA VAL A 264 10.56 -12.79 0.41
C VAL A 264 10.66 -12.67 1.93
N ALA A 265 10.11 -11.59 2.48
CA ALA A 265 9.99 -11.35 3.90
C ALA A 265 8.52 -11.34 4.33
N LEU A 266 8.25 -11.93 5.50
CA LEU A 266 6.97 -11.78 6.18
C LEU A 266 7.13 -10.72 7.28
N ASP A 267 6.35 -9.65 7.18
CA ASP A 267 6.42 -8.46 7.99
C ASP A 267 5.35 -8.42 9.10
N ASP A 268 5.61 -7.62 10.12
CA ASP A 268 4.74 -7.37 11.28
C ASP A 268 4.30 -8.63 12.05
N ILE A 269 5.14 -9.66 12.15
CA ILE A 269 4.78 -10.86 12.92
C ILE A 269 4.56 -10.51 14.39
N GLY A 270 3.40 -10.92 14.90
CA GLY A 270 3.00 -10.71 16.30
C GLY A 270 1.99 -9.59 16.53
N SER A 271 1.76 -8.75 15.51
CA SER A 271 0.67 -7.75 15.51
C SER A 271 -0.71 -8.37 15.25
N GLY A 272 -0.76 -9.61 14.73
CA GLY A 272 -1.97 -10.33 14.35
C GLY A 272 -2.13 -11.71 14.99
N TYR A 273 -3.17 -12.43 14.55
CA TYR A 273 -3.56 -13.75 15.11
C TYR A 273 -3.09 -14.95 14.27
N SER A 274 -2.43 -14.75 13.11
CA SER A 274 -2.19 -15.81 12.10
C SER A 274 -0.74 -15.98 11.65
N GLY A 275 0.22 -15.26 12.23
CA GLY A 275 1.62 -15.24 11.80
C GLY A 275 2.29 -16.60 11.68
N LEU A 276 2.10 -17.49 12.65
CA LEU A 276 2.67 -18.85 12.63
C LEU A 276 2.10 -19.73 11.50
N ASN A 277 0.82 -19.57 11.17
CA ASN A 277 0.21 -20.27 10.05
C ASN A 277 0.80 -19.80 8.71
N LEU A 278 1.02 -18.48 8.58
CA LEU A 278 1.63 -17.90 7.39
C LEU A 278 3.09 -18.33 7.23
N LEU A 279 3.87 -18.44 8.31
CA LEU A 279 5.25 -18.95 8.24
C LEU A 279 5.32 -20.34 7.60
N HIS A 280 4.48 -21.28 8.06
CA HIS A 280 4.43 -22.62 7.49
C HIS A 280 3.99 -22.63 6.02
N GLN A 281 3.00 -21.80 5.68
CA GLN A 281 2.39 -21.80 4.35
C GLN A 281 3.26 -21.07 3.33
N LEU A 282 3.79 -19.91 3.66
CA LEU A 282 4.52 -19.05 2.73
C LEU A 282 6.01 -19.34 2.70
N ARG A 283 6.58 -19.93 3.76
CA ARG A 283 7.99 -20.31 3.89
C ARG A 283 8.95 -19.16 3.51
N PRO A 284 8.82 -17.97 4.13
CA PRO A 284 9.61 -16.79 3.75
C PRO A 284 11.11 -16.98 4.03
N ASP A 285 11.95 -16.21 3.34
CA ASP A 285 13.40 -16.16 3.58
C ASP A 285 13.73 -15.33 4.83
N TYR A 286 12.88 -14.34 5.12
CA TYR A 286 13.00 -13.44 6.26
C TYR A 286 11.69 -13.36 7.04
N VAL A 287 11.81 -13.17 8.35
CA VAL A 287 10.68 -12.78 9.20
C VAL A 287 11.05 -11.54 10.01
N LYS A 288 10.16 -10.55 9.99
CA LYS A 288 10.31 -9.30 10.73
C LYS A 288 9.39 -9.35 11.95
N LEU A 289 9.97 -9.22 13.14
CA LEU A 289 9.25 -9.16 14.40
C LEU A 289 8.79 -7.72 14.61
N ASP A 290 7.48 -7.56 14.75
CA ASP A 290 6.84 -6.26 14.89
C ASP A 290 7.36 -5.49 16.11
N MET A 291 7.33 -4.16 16.01
CA MET A 291 7.76 -3.26 17.07
C MET A 291 7.00 -3.48 18.38
N GLU A 292 5.73 -3.89 18.39
CA GLU A 292 4.99 -4.16 19.63
C GLU A 292 5.57 -5.35 20.42
N LEU A 293 6.14 -6.36 19.72
CA LEU A 293 6.86 -7.47 20.35
C LEU A 293 8.22 -7.06 20.92
N ILE A 294 8.85 -6.05 20.33
CA ILE A 294 10.22 -5.65 20.69
C ILE A 294 10.25 -4.50 21.71
N ARG A 295 9.30 -3.56 21.62
CA ARG A 295 9.23 -2.39 22.49
C ARG A 295 9.14 -2.79 23.95
N GLY A 296 10.15 -2.41 24.74
CA GLY A 296 10.23 -2.70 26.18
C GLY A 296 10.39 -4.19 26.53
N VAL A 297 10.80 -5.03 25.58
CA VAL A 297 11.01 -6.48 25.78
C VAL A 297 12.06 -6.79 26.85
N ASP A 298 13.00 -5.87 27.08
CA ASP A 298 14.03 -5.98 28.14
C ASP A 298 13.43 -5.94 29.56
N ARG A 299 12.22 -5.41 29.73
CA ARG A 299 11.57 -5.17 31.03
C ARG A 299 10.37 -6.07 31.30
N ASP A 300 9.83 -6.70 30.27
CA ASP A 300 8.65 -7.56 30.35
C ASP A 300 9.06 -9.01 30.07
N SER A 301 9.11 -9.82 31.13
CA SER A 301 9.50 -11.22 31.03
C SER A 301 8.52 -12.07 30.23
N TYR A 302 7.22 -11.73 30.21
CA TYR A 302 6.24 -12.44 29.41
C TYR A 302 6.46 -12.15 27.93
N LYS A 303 6.62 -10.87 27.58
CA LYS A 303 6.93 -10.45 26.21
C LYS A 303 8.23 -11.07 25.71
N ALA A 304 9.28 -11.06 26.54
CA ALA A 304 10.57 -11.68 26.22
C ALA A 304 10.44 -13.17 25.92
N VAL A 305 9.70 -13.93 26.73
CA VAL A 305 9.49 -15.36 26.49
C VAL A 305 8.74 -15.60 25.18
N VAL A 306 7.67 -14.85 24.91
CA VAL A 306 6.89 -14.99 23.66
C VAL A 306 7.75 -14.68 22.44
N ALA A 307 8.44 -13.53 22.45
CA ALA A 307 9.32 -13.13 21.34
C ALA A 307 10.44 -14.15 21.12
N GLN A 308 11.09 -14.64 22.19
CA GLN A 308 12.13 -15.67 22.09
C GLN A 308 11.62 -16.94 21.42
N LYS A 309 10.40 -17.40 21.75
CA LYS A 309 9.82 -18.61 21.12
C LYS A 309 9.49 -18.43 19.65
N ILE A 310 9.08 -17.25 19.24
CA ILE A 310 8.89 -16.93 17.81
C ILE A 310 10.24 -16.98 17.08
N VAL A 311 11.29 -16.40 17.66
CA VAL A 311 12.66 -16.43 17.11
C VAL A 311 13.18 -17.86 16.98
N GLU A 312 13.03 -18.68 18.03
CA GLU A 312 13.43 -20.09 18.01
C GLU A 312 12.75 -20.86 16.86
N ILE A 313 11.44 -20.70 16.68
CA ILE A 313 10.70 -21.34 15.58
C ILE A 313 11.24 -20.90 14.22
N ALA A 314 11.46 -19.60 14.02
CA ALA A 314 11.99 -19.08 12.75
C ALA A 314 13.38 -19.64 12.44
N GLN A 315 14.27 -19.68 13.44
CA GLN A 315 15.62 -20.23 13.30
C GLN A 315 15.64 -21.72 13.01
N GLU A 316 14.79 -22.52 13.68
CA GLU A 316 14.64 -23.96 13.39
C GLU A 316 14.14 -24.23 11.97
N LEU A 317 13.35 -23.30 11.41
CA LEU A 317 12.88 -23.34 10.03
C LEU A 317 13.91 -22.80 9.02
N GLY A 318 15.06 -22.30 9.48
CA GLY A 318 16.12 -21.71 8.65
C GLY A 318 15.76 -20.34 8.08
N ILE A 319 14.83 -19.63 8.71
CA ILE A 319 14.36 -18.29 8.30
C ILE A 319 15.22 -17.24 9.00
N THR A 320 15.68 -16.23 8.24
CA THR A 320 16.47 -15.13 8.82
C THR A 320 15.55 -14.21 9.62
N THR A 321 15.92 -13.91 10.86
CA THR A 321 15.10 -13.09 11.77
C THR A 321 15.53 -11.64 11.77
N LEU A 322 14.57 -10.71 11.79
CA LEU A 322 14.80 -9.27 11.85
C LEU A 322 13.93 -8.67 12.95
N ALA A 323 14.52 -7.92 13.89
CA ALA A 323 13.76 -7.18 14.91
C ALA A 323 13.57 -5.72 14.48
N GLU A 324 12.33 -5.24 14.52
CA GLU A 324 11.99 -3.87 14.15
C GLU A 324 11.79 -2.94 15.35
N GLY A 325 11.81 -1.64 15.07
CA GLY A 325 11.47 -0.61 16.03
C GLY A 325 12.45 -0.47 17.20
N ILE A 326 13.72 -0.84 17.04
CA ILE A 326 14.73 -0.67 18.10
C ILE A 326 14.93 0.83 18.42
N GLU A 327 14.65 1.25 19.65
CA GLU A 327 14.82 2.65 20.10
C GLU A 327 15.81 2.79 21.26
N THR A 328 16.05 1.71 22.02
CA THR A 328 16.95 1.75 23.19
C THR A 328 18.07 0.72 23.10
N ALA A 329 19.22 1.03 23.70
CA ALA A 329 20.33 0.10 23.78
C ALA A 329 19.97 -1.19 24.54
N ALA A 330 19.04 -1.10 25.50
CA ALA A 330 18.57 -2.26 26.27
C ALA A 330 17.77 -3.25 25.40
N GLU A 331 16.90 -2.74 24.53
CA GLU A 331 16.19 -3.56 23.53
C GLU A 331 17.18 -4.22 22.56
N LEU A 332 18.16 -3.46 22.04
CA LEU A 332 19.19 -4.00 21.15
C LEU A 332 20.00 -5.13 21.82
N GLN A 333 20.41 -4.94 23.08
CA GLN A 333 21.11 -5.97 23.84
C GLN A 333 20.26 -7.23 24.04
N TRP A 334 18.96 -7.06 24.27
CA TRP A 334 18.04 -8.21 24.33
C TRP A 334 17.98 -8.94 22.99
N VAL A 335 17.80 -8.21 21.87
CA VAL A 335 17.75 -8.76 20.51
C VAL A 335 19.02 -9.54 20.17
N GLN A 336 20.19 -9.01 20.51
CA GLN A 336 21.48 -9.70 20.35
C GLN A 336 21.56 -10.99 21.17
N ARG A 337 21.13 -10.97 22.44
CA ARG A 337 21.12 -12.16 23.31
C ARG A 337 20.10 -13.21 22.87
N ALA A 338 18.98 -12.78 22.29
CA ALA A 338 17.95 -13.66 21.76
C ALA A 338 18.41 -14.40 20.48
N GLY A 339 19.55 -13.99 19.90
CA GLY A 339 20.13 -14.59 18.71
C GLY A 339 19.48 -14.12 17.41
N ILE A 340 18.72 -13.03 17.42
CA ILE A 340 18.09 -12.46 16.23
C ILE A 340 19.19 -12.02 15.26
N ASP A 341 19.03 -12.26 13.96
CA ASP A 341 20.09 -12.05 12.97
C ASP A 341 20.27 -10.58 12.58
N LEU A 342 19.15 -9.87 12.37
CA LEU A 342 19.11 -8.51 11.85
C LEU A 342 18.33 -7.57 12.78
N ALA A 343 18.67 -6.29 12.75
CA ALA A 343 17.97 -5.27 13.53
C ALA A 343 17.74 -4.00 12.73
N GLN A 344 16.60 -3.35 13.00
CA GLN A 344 16.19 -2.09 12.40
C GLN A 344 15.49 -1.22 13.46
N GLY A 345 15.75 0.08 13.45
CA GLY A 345 15.10 1.00 14.38
C GLY A 345 15.74 2.37 14.44
N PHE A 346 15.09 3.32 15.10
CA PHE A 346 15.59 4.71 15.15
C PHE A 346 16.90 4.86 15.93
N LEU A 347 17.20 3.93 16.85
CA LEU A 347 18.51 3.85 17.49
C LEU A 347 19.62 3.59 16.46
N LEU A 348 19.32 2.83 15.41
CA LEU A 348 20.25 2.34 14.40
C LEU A 348 20.25 3.22 13.15
N GLY A 349 19.22 4.04 12.96
CA GLY A 349 19.11 4.97 11.84
C GLY A 349 17.65 5.24 11.51
N LYS A 350 17.31 6.53 11.38
CA LYS A 350 15.98 6.93 10.88
C LYS A 350 15.93 6.82 9.35
N PRO A 351 14.75 6.59 8.76
CA PRO A 351 14.59 6.65 7.30
C PRO A 351 15.14 7.96 6.72
N ALA A 352 16.01 7.89 5.72
CA ALA A 352 16.67 9.06 5.13
C ALA A 352 16.86 8.93 3.60
N SER A 353 16.96 10.09 2.94
CA SER A 353 17.49 10.23 1.58
C SER A 353 18.42 11.47 1.60
N PRO A 354 19.72 11.34 1.28
CA PRO A 354 20.41 10.10 0.89
C PRO A 354 20.43 9.04 2.02
N PRO A 355 20.54 7.74 1.68
CA PRO A 355 20.59 6.63 2.66
C PRO A 355 21.81 6.70 3.57
N HIS A 356 21.67 6.15 4.79
CA HIS A 356 22.81 5.94 5.69
C HIS A 356 23.80 4.97 5.07
N GLN A 357 25.08 5.36 5.07
CA GLN A 357 26.18 4.55 4.53
C GLN A 357 26.91 3.75 5.62
N GLN A 358 26.85 4.24 6.87
CA GLN A 358 27.46 3.64 8.05
C GLN A 358 26.60 4.00 9.26
N ILE A 359 26.58 3.13 10.27
CA ILE A 359 25.93 3.44 11.55
C ILE A 359 27.00 3.85 12.55
N ALA A 360 26.94 5.11 12.99
CA ALA A 360 27.77 5.60 14.08
C ALA A 360 27.15 5.16 15.42
N PHE A 361 27.33 3.89 15.78
CA PHE A 361 26.89 3.38 17.08
C PHE A 361 28.07 3.42 18.07
N THR A 362 28.03 4.36 19.01
CA THR A 362 28.89 4.32 20.21
C THR A 362 28.17 3.52 21.28
N ALA A 363 28.70 2.33 21.58
CA ALA A 363 28.19 1.43 22.61
C ALA A 363 28.23 2.02 24.02
#